data_AF-B7PYM6-F1
#
_entry.id   AF-B7PYM6-F1
#
_cell.length_a   1.000
_cell.length_b   1.000
_cell.length_c   1.000
_cell.angle_alpha   90.00
_cell.angle_beta   90.00
_cell.angle_gamma   90.00
#
_symmetry.space_group_name_H-M   'P 1'
#
loop_
_entity.id
_entity.type
_entity.pdbx_description
1 polymer ?
#
loop_
_entity_poly.entity_id
_entity_poly.type
_entity_poly.pdbx_seq_one_letter_code
_entity_poly.pdbx_strand_id
1 'polypeptide(L)'
;VPVNYISEETFSSISVYLIPKPELQHKLMTVNMCEMKVIGYPVGIDSAQYDRNRLMFNLCFVCDAKMRTIQYEPIVRKLANYLITLEQETNFILDESKKRQLPKIMSEILHDLNIKRSCSIPINDSTTIYLKVTTVHEAPCEVSDHDVPIFTASRPACTPSQWDLTTQQWDITAMQILPYIDGFRHVAKIAIEADVEVSLVKECIRNMLYYGIVQLIPLFLYSAVYTTTPEIRSLASDIALQKECIAYVARQGRPRPSFRSVFEMYCSFHLSNSVRDICSRTNPHGLGIDER
;
A
#
# COMPACT_ATOMS: atom_id res chain seq x y z
N VAL A 1 9.92 -18.24 -23.24
CA VAL A 1 8.71 -18.72 -22.53
C VAL A 1 9.12 -19.93 -21.72
N PRO A 2 8.81 -20.02 -20.41
CA PRO A 2 9.01 -21.27 -19.69
C PRO A 2 8.18 -22.36 -20.35
N VAL A 3 8.82 -23.46 -20.70
CA VAL A 3 8.18 -24.60 -21.35
C VAL A 3 7.19 -25.21 -20.34
N ASN A 4 5.95 -25.50 -20.76
CA ASN A 4 4.91 -26.25 -20.02
C ASN A 4 4.08 -25.53 -18.91
N TYR A 5 3.93 -24.20 -18.91
CA TYR A 5 3.03 -23.56 -17.92
C TYR A 5 1.55 -23.48 -18.35
N ILE A 6 1.25 -23.61 -19.65
CA ILE A 6 -0.10 -23.56 -20.21
C ILE A 6 -0.29 -24.83 -21.04
N SER A 7 -1.35 -25.60 -20.79
CA SER A 7 -1.70 -26.78 -21.61
C SER A 7 -2.17 -26.36 -23.00
N GLU A 8 -1.97 -27.19 -24.03
CA GLU A 8 -2.39 -26.85 -25.40
C GLU A 8 -3.91 -26.59 -25.50
N GLU A 9 -4.72 -27.24 -24.65
CA GLU A 9 -6.16 -27.03 -24.55
C GLU A 9 -6.52 -25.66 -23.95
N THR A 10 -5.79 -25.23 -22.92
CA THR A 10 -5.97 -23.88 -22.34
C THR A 10 -5.47 -22.81 -23.31
N PHE A 11 -4.35 -23.04 -24.00
CA PHE A 11 -3.88 -22.13 -25.05
C PHE A 11 -4.88 -21.99 -26.19
N SER A 12 -5.47 -23.11 -26.66
CA SER A 12 -6.48 -23.10 -27.72
C SER A 12 -7.72 -22.30 -27.33
N SER A 13 -8.16 -22.41 -26.07
CA SER A 13 -9.30 -21.66 -25.53
C SER A 13 -9.04 -20.15 -25.38
N ILE A 14 -7.79 -19.76 -25.10
CA ILE A 14 -7.39 -18.35 -24.92
C ILE A 14 -6.88 -17.75 -26.25
N SER A 15 -6.62 -18.56 -27.28
CA SER A 15 -6.03 -18.12 -28.56
C SER A 15 -6.74 -16.92 -29.19
N VAL A 16 -8.07 -16.86 -29.07
CA VAL A 16 -8.94 -15.75 -29.54
C VAL A 16 -8.66 -14.43 -28.81
N TYR A 17 -8.27 -14.51 -27.53
CA TYR A 17 -7.91 -13.35 -26.71
C TYR A 17 -6.41 -13.06 -26.72
N LEU A 18 -5.58 -14.05 -27.04
CA LEU A 18 -4.13 -13.93 -27.24
C LEU A 18 -3.77 -13.31 -28.59
N ILE A 19 -4.58 -13.54 -29.63
CA ILE A 19 -4.47 -12.92 -30.96
C ILE A 19 -5.73 -12.08 -31.19
N PRO A 20 -5.89 -10.96 -30.47
CA PRO A 20 -7.14 -10.25 -30.50
C PRO A 20 -7.29 -9.46 -31.80
N LYS A 21 -8.55 -9.23 -32.17
CA LYS A 21 -8.95 -8.43 -33.32
C LYS A 21 -8.34 -7.02 -33.25
N PRO A 22 -8.17 -6.34 -34.40
CA PRO A 22 -7.61 -4.99 -34.45
C PRO A 22 -8.33 -3.98 -33.54
N GLU A 23 -9.62 -4.16 -33.23
CA GLU A 23 -10.38 -3.26 -32.34
C GLU A 23 -9.95 -3.31 -30.85
N LEU A 24 -9.24 -4.38 -30.47
CA LEU A 24 -8.77 -4.67 -29.11
C LEU A 24 -7.27 -4.41 -28.94
N GLN A 25 -6.59 -3.96 -29.99
CA GLN A 25 -5.19 -3.59 -29.90
C GLN A 25 -4.99 -2.32 -29.07
N HIS A 26 -3.84 -2.21 -28.41
CA HIS A 26 -3.50 -1.12 -27.48
C HIS A 26 -4.44 -0.99 -26.27
N LYS A 27 -5.28 -2.00 -26.01
CA LYS A 27 -6.11 -2.08 -24.81
C LYS A 27 -5.59 -3.20 -23.92
N LEU A 28 -5.49 -2.92 -22.62
CA LEU A 28 -5.18 -3.95 -21.65
C LEU A 28 -6.34 -4.93 -21.55
N MET A 29 -6.04 -6.23 -21.65
CA MET A 29 -7.03 -7.30 -21.53
C MET A 29 -6.69 -8.17 -20.33
N THR A 30 -7.66 -8.41 -19.46
CA THR A 30 -7.53 -9.38 -18.37
C THR A 30 -8.54 -10.48 -18.58
N VAL A 31 -8.05 -11.69 -18.80
CA VAL A 31 -8.86 -12.89 -18.97
C VAL A 31 -8.77 -13.70 -17.68
N ASN A 32 -9.89 -13.82 -16.98
CA ASN A 32 -9.99 -14.69 -15.80
C ASN A 32 -10.37 -16.10 -16.27
N MET A 33 -9.52 -17.07 -15.97
CA MET A 33 -9.80 -18.50 -16.08
C MET A 33 -9.87 -19.11 -14.68
N CYS A 34 -10.59 -20.22 -14.52
CA CYS A 34 -10.94 -20.80 -13.22
C CYS A 34 -9.77 -20.87 -12.23
N GLU A 35 -8.56 -21.23 -12.70
CA GLU A 35 -7.36 -21.32 -11.85
C GLU A 35 -6.25 -20.31 -12.18
N MET A 36 -6.41 -19.48 -13.22
CA MET A 36 -5.37 -18.54 -13.66
C MET A 36 -5.96 -17.25 -14.20
N LYS A 37 -5.23 -16.15 -14.04
CA LYS A 37 -5.53 -14.87 -14.68
C LYS A 37 -4.45 -14.52 -15.67
N VAL A 38 -4.85 -14.24 -16.91
CA VAL A 38 -3.94 -13.80 -17.97
C VAL A 38 -4.15 -12.33 -18.21
N ILE A 39 -3.10 -11.54 -18.01
CA ILE A 39 -3.07 -10.10 -18.32
C ILE A 39 -2.29 -9.95 -19.62
N GLY A 40 -2.96 -9.55 -20.69
CA GLY A 40 -2.37 -9.34 -22.00
C GLY A 40 -2.40 -7.87 -22.42
N TYR A 41 -1.37 -7.45 -23.15
CA TYR A 41 -1.40 -6.20 -23.90
C TYR A 41 -1.05 -6.48 -25.36
N PRO A 42 -2.07 -6.64 -26.23
CA PRO A 42 -1.86 -6.88 -27.65
C PRO A 42 -1.40 -5.61 -28.36
N VAL A 43 -0.35 -5.76 -29.15
CA VAL A 43 0.29 -4.71 -29.92
C VAL A 43 0.24 -5.06 -31.40
N GLY A 44 -0.14 -4.09 -32.22
CA GLY A 44 0.00 -4.15 -33.68
C GLY A 44 0.80 -2.95 -34.17
N ILE A 45 1.89 -3.20 -34.87
CA ILE A 45 2.73 -2.18 -35.50
C ILE A 45 2.56 -2.33 -37.01
N ASP A 46 2.07 -1.29 -37.68
CA ASP A 46 1.96 -1.25 -39.13
C ASP A 46 3.25 -0.64 -39.71
N SER A 47 3.94 -1.37 -40.59
CA SER A 47 5.11 -0.88 -41.31
C SER A 47 5.34 -1.70 -42.57
N ALA A 48 5.74 -1.04 -43.66
CA ALA A 48 6.06 -1.68 -44.94
C ALA A 48 7.31 -2.59 -44.89
N GLN A 49 8.05 -2.57 -43.78
CA GLN A 49 9.23 -3.43 -43.56
C GLN A 49 8.86 -4.86 -43.15
N TYR A 50 7.58 -5.14 -42.85
CA TYR A 50 7.10 -6.46 -42.45
C TYR A 50 6.47 -7.22 -43.61
N ASP A 51 6.64 -8.54 -43.67
CA ASP A 51 6.12 -9.42 -44.75
C ASP A 51 4.60 -9.33 -44.98
N ARG A 52 3.84 -8.78 -44.02
CA ARG A 52 2.38 -8.55 -44.10
C ARG A 52 1.99 -7.08 -43.93
N ASN A 53 2.95 -6.15 -44.08
CA ASN A 53 2.83 -4.74 -43.73
C ASN A 53 2.44 -4.45 -42.27
N ARG A 54 2.45 -5.49 -41.41
CA ARG A 54 2.02 -5.42 -40.03
C ARG A 54 2.66 -6.53 -39.19
N LEU A 55 3.24 -6.13 -38.08
CA LEU A 55 3.70 -7.02 -37.02
C LEU A 55 2.67 -7.02 -35.89
N MET A 56 2.18 -8.19 -35.50
CA MET A 56 1.32 -8.35 -34.32
C MET A 56 2.02 -9.22 -33.30
N PHE A 57 2.12 -8.73 -32.07
CA PHE A 57 2.59 -9.53 -30.95
C PHE A 57 1.76 -9.21 -29.70
N ASN A 58 1.68 -10.17 -28.78
CA ASN A 58 0.98 -9.98 -27.52
C ASN A 58 1.91 -10.37 -26.37
N LEU A 59 2.08 -9.45 -25.43
CA LEU A 59 2.80 -9.68 -24.20
C LEU A 59 1.81 -10.02 -23.10
N CYS A 60 1.94 -11.22 -22.52
CA CYS A 60 1.02 -11.72 -21.51
C CYS A 60 1.74 -12.13 -20.23
N PHE A 61 1.18 -11.75 -19.08
CA PHE A 61 1.56 -12.23 -17.77
C PHE A 61 0.50 -13.21 -17.29
N VAL A 62 0.94 -14.38 -16.83
CA VAL A 62 0.06 -15.40 -16.24
C VAL A 62 0.26 -15.35 -14.73
N CYS A 63 -0.83 -15.10 -14.02
CA CYS A 63 -0.87 -15.04 -12.56
C CYS A 63 -1.87 -16.06 -12.02
N ASP A 64 -1.72 -16.44 -10.75
CA ASP A 64 -2.70 -17.29 -10.06
C ASP A 64 -4.06 -16.59 -9.92
N ALA A 65 -5.16 -17.34 -9.96
CA ALA A 65 -6.53 -16.83 -9.86
C ALA A 65 -6.76 -15.97 -8.61
N LYS A 66 -6.13 -16.34 -7.49
CA LYS A 66 -6.27 -15.67 -6.19
C LYS A 66 -5.46 -14.37 -6.10
N MET A 67 -4.52 -14.15 -7.01
CA MET A 67 -3.65 -12.97 -6.96
C MET A 67 -4.39 -11.70 -7.45
N ARG A 68 -4.12 -10.57 -6.79
CA ARG A 68 -4.59 -9.26 -7.23
C ARG A 68 -3.75 -8.78 -8.42
N THR A 69 -4.33 -8.80 -9.61
CA THR A 69 -3.65 -8.51 -10.89
C THR A 69 -3.42 -7.03 -11.17
N ILE A 70 -4.16 -6.14 -10.49
CA ILE A 70 -4.16 -4.68 -10.71
C ILE A 70 -2.75 -4.07 -10.63
N GLN A 71 -1.88 -4.62 -9.78
CA GLN A 71 -0.52 -4.13 -9.58
C GLN A 71 0.39 -4.38 -10.80
N TYR A 72 0.07 -5.39 -11.61
CA TYR A 72 0.88 -5.82 -12.76
C TYR A 72 0.40 -5.23 -14.09
N GLU A 73 -0.84 -4.75 -14.15
CA GLU A 73 -1.41 -4.06 -15.31
C GLU A 73 -0.52 -2.92 -15.88
N PRO A 74 -0.03 -1.95 -15.07
CA PRO A 74 0.85 -0.89 -15.58
C PRO A 74 2.21 -1.44 -16.04
N ILE A 75 2.67 -2.55 -15.46
CA ILE A 75 3.95 -3.18 -15.80
C ILE A 75 3.87 -3.80 -17.18
N VAL A 76 2.82 -4.58 -17.46
CA VAL A 76 2.61 -5.21 -18.77
C VAL A 76 2.49 -4.14 -19.86
N ARG A 77 1.71 -3.08 -19.60
CA ARG A 77 1.59 -1.94 -20.53
C ARG A 77 2.94 -1.24 -20.78
N LYS A 78 3.70 -0.96 -19.72
CA LYS A 78 5.00 -0.29 -19.84
C LYS A 78 6.01 -1.16 -20.59
N LEU A 79 6.05 -2.46 -20.29
CA LEU A 79 6.94 -3.42 -20.96
C LEU A 79 6.58 -3.59 -22.44
N ALA A 80 5.29 -3.63 -22.78
CA ALA A 80 4.85 -3.65 -24.18
C ALA A 80 5.24 -2.37 -24.93
N ASN A 81 5.12 -1.20 -24.31
CA ASN A 81 5.57 0.05 -24.90
C ASN A 81 7.10 0.08 -25.12
N TYR A 82 7.90 -0.46 -24.18
CA TYR A 82 9.34 -0.62 -24.38
C TYR A 82 9.65 -1.54 -25.57
N LEU A 83 8.89 -2.62 -25.77
CA LEU A 83 9.06 -3.50 -26.93
C LEU A 83 8.70 -2.80 -28.24
N ILE A 84 7.68 -1.93 -28.24
CA ILE A 84 7.33 -1.10 -29.42
C ILE A 84 8.49 -0.17 -29.78
N THR A 85 9.05 0.56 -28.81
CA THR A 85 10.15 1.49 -29.07
C THR A 85 11.41 0.75 -29.51
N LEU A 86 11.73 -0.39 -28.89
CA LEU A 86 12.87 -1.22 -29.28
C LEU A 86 12.72 -1.79 -30.69
N GLU A 87 11.50 -2.15 -31.08
CA GLU A 87 11.20 -2.62 -32.42
C GLU A 87 11.40 -1.52 -33.46
N GLN A 88 10.87 -0.32 -33.21
CA GLN A 88 11.01 0.82 -34.12
C GLN A 88 12.46 1.28 -34.28
N GLU A 89 13.27 1.23 -33.23
CA GLU A 89 14.66 1.69 -33.26
C GLU A 89 15.64 0.63 -33.77
N THR A 90 15.42 -0.65 -33.44
CA THR A 90 16.45 -1.69 -33.63
C THR A 90 15.96 -2.96 -34.30
N ASN A 91 14.69 -3.03 -34.73
CA ASN A 91 14.06 -4.21 -35.32
C ASN A 91 14.28 -5.47 -34.44
N PHE A 92 14.06 -5.32 -33.13
CA PHE A 92 14.41 -6.31 -32.10
C PHE A 92 13.68 -7.65 -32.22
N ILE A 93 12.44 -7.63 -32.72
CA ILE A 93 11.55 -8.79 -32.89
C ILE A 93 11.75 -9.43 -34.28
N LEU A 94 12.08 -8.62 -35.29
CA LEU A 94 12.44 -9.08 -36.63
C LEU A 94 13.77 -9.84 -36.67
N ASP A 95 14.78 -9.36 -35.93
CA ASP A 95 16.10 -9.97 -35.90
C ASP A 95 16.11 -11.25 -35.03
N GLU A 96 16.22 -12.41 -35.68
CA GLU A 96 16.27 -13.73 -35.03
C GLU A 96 17.42 -13.86 -34.01
N SER A 97 18.49 -13.07 -34.15
CA SER A 97 19.61 -13.02 -33.19
C SER A 97 19.19 -12.41 -31.85
N LYS A 98 18.46 -11.29 -31.92
CA LYS A 98 17.97 -10.53 -30.76
C LYS A 98 16.76 -11.20 -30.12
N LYS A 99 15.91 -11.82 -30.95
CA LYS A 99 14.79 -12.65 -30.50
C LYS A 99 15.21 -13.79 -29.57
N ARG A 100 16.41 -14.34 -29.71
CA ARG A 100 16.98 -15.35 -28.77
C ARG A 100 17.31 -14.78 -27.39
N GLN A 101 17.49 -13.48 -27.26
CA GLN A 101 17.75 -12.82 -25.97
C GLN A 101 16.44 -12.56 -25.21
N LEU A 102 15.31 -12.40 -25.91
CA LEU A 102 14.01 -12.11 -25.31
C LEU A 102 13.59 -13.14 -24.24
N PRO A 103 13.74 -14.47 -24.42
CA PRO A 103 13.48 -15.45 -23.36
C PRO A 103 14.35 -15.30 -22.11
N LYS A 104 15.60 -14.83 -22.25
CA LYS A 104 16.51 -14.58 -21.12
C LYS A 104 16.02 -13.37 -20.33
N ILE A 105 15.75 -12.26 -21.03
CA ILE A 105 15.20 -11.03 -20.43
C ILE A 105 13.88 -11.32 -19.70
N MET A 106 12.97 -12.08 -20.31
CA MET A 106 11.69 -12.43 -19.66
C MET A 106 11.87 -13.28 -18.40
N SER A 107 12.85 -14.18 -18.40
CA SER A 107 13.18 -14.98 -17.20
C SER A 107 13.77 -14.12 -16.08
N GLU A 108 14.63 -13.17 -16.42
CA GLU A 108 15.19 -12.20 -15.46
C GLU A 108 14.11 -11.27 -14.89
N ILE A 109 13.22 -10.73 -15.74
CA ILE A 109 12.07 -9.93 -15.29
C ILE A 109 11.20 -10.74 -14.33
N LEU A 110 10.89 -12.00 -14.66
CA LEU A 110 10.09 -12.85 -13.79
C LEU A 110 10.76 -13.07 -12.43
N HIS A 111 12.07 -13.34 -12.43
CA HIS A 111 12.83 -13.56 -11.20
C HIS A 111 12.92 -12.30 -10.33
N ASP A 112 13.29 -11.16 -10.92
CA ASP A 112 13.44 -9.89 -10.21
C ASP A 112 12.10 -9.34 -9.70
N LEU A 113 11.02 -9.47 -10.47
CA LEU A 113 9.68 -9.07 -10.02
C LEU A 113 9.19 -9.93 -8.85
N ASN A 114 9.52 -11.22 -8.83
CA ASN A 114 9.14 -12.12 -7.74
C ASN A 114 9.95 -11.88 -6.45
N ILE A 115 11.23 -11.51 -6.55
CA ILE A 115 12.09 -11.31 -5.37
C ILE A 115 12.08 -9.85 -4.90
N LYS A 116 12.44 -8.92 -5.79
CA LYS A 116 12.71 -7.51 -5.44
C LYS A 116 11.49 -6.61 -5.67
N ARG A 117 10.50 -7.07 -6.44
CA ARG A 117 9.37 -6.24 -6.95
C ARG A 117 9.84 -5.01 -7.75
N SER A 118 11.09 -5.00 -8.18
CA SER A 118 11.68 -3.97 -9.04
C SER A 118 12.74 -4.62 -9.93
N CYS A 119 12.80 -4.21 -11.18
CA CYS A 119 13.67 -4.78 -12.18
C CYS A 119 14.28 -3.64 -13.03
N SER A 120 15.59 -3.71 -13.25
CA SER A 120 16.33 -2.78 -14.10
C SER A 120 17.24 -3.59 -15.02
N ILE A 121 16.87 -3.73 -16.29
CA ILE A 121 17.61 -4.55 -17.26
C ILE A 121 18.09 -3.65 -18.41
N PRO A 122 19.40 -3.46 -18.59
CA PRO A 122 19.95 -2.80 -19.77
C PRO A 122 19.87 -3.77 -20.96
N ILE A 123 19.23 -3.34 -22.05
CA ILE A 123 19.12 -4.16 -23.28
C ILE A 123 20.18 -3.75 -24.29
N ASN A 124 20.33 -2.44 -24.51
CA ASN A 124 21.32 -1.84 -25.41
C ASN A 124 21.99 -0.65 -24.71
N ASP A 125 23.06 -0.10 -25.31
CA ASP A 125 23.75 1.10 -24.81
C ASP A 125 22.81 2.31 -24.65
N SER A 126 21.72 2.36 -25.42
CA SER A 126 20.74 3.45 -25.40
C SER A 126 19.48 3.16 -24.57
N THR A 127 19.17 1.90 -24.25
CA THR A 127 17.86 1.52 -23.68
C THR A 127 17.98 0.60 -22.48
N THR A 128 17.49 1.07 -21.34
CA THR A 128 17.34 0.29 -20.10
C THR A 128 15.87 0.21 -19.70
N ILE A 129 15.38 -1.00 -19.48
CA ILE A 129 14.02 -1.24 -19.01
C ILE A 129 13.98 -1.09 -17.49
N TYR A 130 13.15 -0.18 -17.00
CA TYR A 130 12.89 0.00 -15.57
C TYR A 130 11.44 -0.36 -15.24
N LEU A 131 11.26 -1.37 -14.39
CA LEU A 131 9.96 -1.84 -13.92
C LEU A 131 9.94 -1.82 -12.39
N LYS A 132 8.86 -1.33 -11.80
CA LYS A 132 8.62 -1.36 -10.35
C LYS A 132 7.17 -1.71 -10.11
N VAL A 133 6.92 -2.70 -9.27
CA VAL A 133 5.58 -3.07 -8.83
C VAL A 133 5.14 -2.05 -7.79
N THR A 134 4.06 -1.32 -8.08
CA THR A 134 3.45 -0.40 -7.13
C THR A 134 2.46 -1.15 -6.26
N THR A 135 2.52 -0.95 -4.95
CA THR A 135 1.50 -1.45 -4.02
C THR A 135 0.25 -0.60 -4.15
N VAL A 136 -0.85 -1.23 -4.54
CA VAL A 136 -2.17 -0.59 -4.53
C VAL A 136 -2.81 -0.93 -3.19
N HIS A 137 -2.91 0.07 -2.31
CA HIS A 137 -3.63 -0.06 -1.05
C HIS A 137 -5.14 0.09 -1.30
N GLU A 138 -5.94 -0.31 -0.32
CA GLU A 138 -7.39 -0.11 -0.39
C GLU A 138 -7.73 1.37 -0.26
N ALA A 139 -8.88 1.78 -0.80
CA ALA A 139 -9.30 3.16 -0.69
C ALA A 139 -9.45 3.51 0.80
N PRO A 140 -8.79 4.58 1.28
CA PRO A 140 -8.83 4.94 2.69
C PRO A 140 -10.24 5.43 3.05
N CYS A 141 -10.67 5.16 4.29
CA CYS A 141 -11.91 5.69 4.84
C CYS A 141 -11.94 7.22 4.76
N GLU A 142 -13.14 7.78 4.69
CA GLU A 142 -13.31 9.23 4.75
C GLU A 142 -12.96 9.76 6.16
N VAL A 143 -12.23 10.87 6.20
CA VAL A 143 -11.76 11.50 7.44
C VAL A 143 -12.77 12.56 7.87
N SER A 144 -13.34 12.41 9.05
CA SER A 144 -14.25 13.38 9.66
C SER A 144 -13.50 14.44 10.47
N ASP A 145 -14.13 15.58 10.71
CA ASP A 145 -13.54 16.69 11.49
C ASP A 145 -13.21 16.32 12.94
N HIS A 146 -13.96 15.36 13.47
CA HIS A 146 -13.87 14.90 14.86
C HIS A 146 -12.94 13.69 15.02
N ASP A 147 -12.39 13.15 13.94
CA ASP A 147 -11.49 12.00 14.04
C ASP A 147 -10.13 12.42 14.58
N VAL A 148 -9.48 11.52 15.31
CA VAL A 148 -8.18 11.73 15.92
C VAL A 148 -7.15 10.82 15.24
N PRO A 149 -6.17 11.38 14.51
CA PRO A 149 -5.10 10.60 13.91
C PRO A 149 -4.08 10.15 14.97
N ILE A 150 -3.73 8.87 14.94
CA ILE A 150 -2.65 8.26 15.73
C ILE A 150 -1.67 7.55 14.80
N PHE A 151 -0.38 7.54 15.14
CA PHE A 151 0.60 6.75 14.41
C PHE A 151 0.47 5.26 14.77
N THR A 152 0.40 4.39 13.75
CA THR A 152 0.32 2.92 13.91
C THR A 152 1.62 2.30 14.38
N ALA A 153 2.75 2.82 13.91
CA ALA A 153 4.06 2.49 14.45
C ALA A 153 4.43 3.53 15.52
N SER A 154 5.06 3.08 16.62
CA SER A 154 5.82 3.97 17.51
C SER A 154 6.62 4.90 16.62
N ARG A 155 6.23 6.19 16.64
CA ARG A 155 6.71 7.28 15.79
C ARG A 155 8.12 6.89 15.33
N PRO A 156 8.36 6.54 14.04
CA PRO A 156 9.73 6.28 13.64
C PRO A 156 10.49 7.48 14.15
N ALA A 157 11.58 7.23 14.87
CA ALA A 157 12.41 8.27 15.43
C ALA A 157 12.97 9.08 14.25
N CYS A 158 12.14 9.93 13.67
CA CYS A 158 12.51 11.04 12.83
C CYS A 158 13.11 12.03 13.82
N THR A 159 14.29 11.66 14.29
CA THR A 159 15.18 12.56 15.00
C THR A 159 15.35 13.76 14.09
N PRO A 160 15.00 14.98 14.53
CA PRO A 160 15.14 16.20 13.73
C PRO A 160 16.59 16.48 13.29
N SER A 161 17.56 15.70 13.78
CA SER A 161 18.99 15.82 13.50
C SER A 161 19.43 15.20 12.17
N GLN A 162 18.56 14.47 11.47
CA GLN A 162 18.87 13.97 10.14
C GLN A 162 17.97 14.66 9.13
N TRP A 163 18.43 15.81 8.64
CA TRP A 163 17.94 16.54 7.46
C TRP A 163 18.01 15.69 6.16
N ASP A 164 18.18 14.37 6.26
CA ASP A 164 18.30 13.43 5.15
C ASP A 164 17.21 13.66 4.12
N LEU A 165 17.64 13.71 2.85
CA LEU A 165 16.90 13.95 1.61
C LEU A 165 15.45 13.41 1.55
N THR A 166 15.10 12.44 2.38
CA THR A 166 13.74 11.95 2.57
C THR A 166 12.78 13.01 3.09
N THR A 167 13.19 13.91 4.01
CA THR A 167 12.31 14.95 4.58
C THR A 167 11.99 16.05 3.57
N GLN A 168 12.89 16.31 2.60
CA GLN A 168 12.63 17.20 1.46
C GLN A 168 11.62 16.63 0.45
N GLN A 169 11.27 15.34 0.56
CA GLN A 169 10.26 14.70 -0.30
C GLN A 169 8.86 14.68 0.34
N TRP A 170 8.73 15.13 1.59
CA TRP A 170 7.41 15.27 2.20
C TRP A 170 6.77 16.56 1.73
N ASP A 171 5.48 16.49 1.44
CA ASP A 171 4.70 17.68 1.13
C ASP A 171 4.76 18.67 2.30
N ILE A 172 4.85 19.97 1.98
CA ILE A 172 4.97 21.06 2.97
C ILE A 172 3.83 20.99 4.00
N THR A 173 2.63 20.63 3.55
CA THR A 173 1.44 20.45 4.37
C THR A 173 1.61 19.30 5.36
N ALA A 174 2.14 18.16 4.91
CA ALA A 174 2.41 17.02 5.77
C ALA A 174 3.46 17.36 6.84
N MET A 175 4.51 18.10 6.47
CA MET A 175 5.55 18.52 7.40
C MET A 175 5.01 19.48 8.48
N GLN A 176 4.06 20.35 8.13
CA GLN A 176 3.41 21.24 9.09
C GLN A 176 2.45 20.49 10.02
N ILE A 177 1.73 19.47 9.53
CA ILE A 177 0.72 18.71 10.29
C ILE A 177 1.36 17.68 11.23
N LEU A 178 2.47 17.05 10.83
CA LEU A 178 3.10 15.93 11.53
C LEU A 178 3.49 16.18 13.01
N PRO A 179 3.93 17.38 13.43
CA PRO A 179 4.16 17.72 14.83
C PRO A 179 2.86 17.70 15.67
N TYR A 180 1.73 17.95 15.03
CA TYR A 180 0.42 18.08 15.68
C TYR A 180 -0.32 16.74 15.82
N ILE A 181 0.11 15.69 15.09
CA ILE A 181 -0.42 14.33 15.24
C ILE A 181 0.17 13.71 16.51
N ASP A 182 -0.59 13.79 17.60
CA ASP A 182 -0.21 13.29 18.93
C ASP A 182 -1.12 12.17 19.45
N GLY A 183 -2.19 11.82 18.72
CA GLY A 183 -3.21 10.88 19.17
C GLY A 183 -4.28 11.49 20.08
N PHE A 184 -4.31 12.81 20.28
CA PHE A 184 -5.31 13.50 21.11
C PHE A 184 -6.08 14.59 20.37
N ARG A 185 -5.39 15.33 19.50
CA ARG A 185 -6.03 16.42 18.75
C ARG A 185 -6.84 15.84 17.59
N HIS A 186 -8.10 16.27 17.48
CA HIS A 186 -8.92 15.97 16.32
C HIS A 186 -8.51 16.84 15.12
N VAL A 187 -8.90 16.42 13.91
CA VAL A 187 -8.53 17.07 12.65
C VAL A 187 -8.80 18.59 12.65
N ALA A 188 -9.97 19.03 13.13
CA ALA A 188 -10.28 20.47 13.14
C ALA A 188 -9.36 21.29 14.08
N LYS A 189 -8.94 20.72 15.22
CA LYS A 189 -7.99 21.37 16.13
C LYS A 189 -6.59 21.42 15.54
N ILE A 190 -6.18 20.35 14.85
CA ILE A 190 -4.90 20.31 14.13
C ILE A 190 -4.87 21.39 13.05
N ALA A 191 -5.96 21.56 12.29
CA ALA A 191 -6.07 22.60 11.28
C ALA A 191 -5.88 24.03 11.83
N ILE A 192 -6.49 24.31 12.99
CA ILE A 192 -6.35 25.62 13.67
C ILE A 192 -4.91 25.84 14.17
N GLU A 193 -4.29 24.83 14.79
CA GLU A 193 -2.93 24.96 15.33
C GLU A 193 -1.85 25.00 14.24
N ALA A 194 -2.06 24.31 13.13
CA ALA A 194 -1.17 24.30 11.98
C ALA A 194 -1.38 25.51 11.04
N ASP A 195 -2.45 26.28 11.22
CA ASP A 195 -2.89 27.36 10.31
C ASP A 195 -3.07 26.86 8.85
N VAL A 196 -3.73 25.71 8.71
CA VAL A 196 -4.01 25.06 7.41
C VAL A 196 -5.52 24.83 7.28
N GLU A 197 -6.05 24.97 6.06
CA GLU A 197 -7.46 24.68 5.79
C GLU A 197 -7.81 23.23 6.14
N VAL A 198 -8.93 23.03 6.85
CA VAL A 198 -9.40 21.72 7.32
C VAL A 198 -9.53 20.69 6.19
N SER A 199 -10.00 21.12 5.01
CA SER A 199 -10.12 20.29 3.81
C SER A 199 -8.77 19.67 3.41
N LEU A 200 -7.71 20.47 3.43
CA LEU A 200 -6.36 20.04 3.06
C LEU A 200 -5.74 19.12 4.12
N VAL A 201 -6.02 19.38 5.40
CA VAL A 201 -5.62 18.49 6.49
C VAL A 201 -6.30 17.12 6.36
N LYS A 202 -7.60 17.08 6.02
CA LYS A 202 -8.33 15.83 5.77
C LYS A 202 -7.70 15.03 4.62
N GLU A 203 -7.39 15.67 3.50
CA GLU A 203 -6.73 15.01 2.37
C GLU A 203 -5.33 14.50 2.74
N CYS A 204 -4.57 15.28 3.50
CA CYS A 204 -3.25 14.87 3.97
C CYS A 204 -3.32 13.65 4.89
N ILE A 205 -4.22 13.65 5.88
CA ILE A 205 -4.44 12.51 6.79
C ILE A 205 -4.96 11.29 6.01
N ARG A 206 -5.84 11.49 5.02
CA ARG A 206 -6.34 10.43 4.14
C ARG A 206 -5.20 9.77 3.36
N ASN A 207 -4.23 10.55 2.87
CA ASN A 207 -3.04 10.02 2.21
C ASN A 207 -2.16 9.26 3.20
N MET A 208 -1.95 9.76 4.42
CA MET A 208 -1.21 9.03 5.46
C MET A 208 -1.90 7.72 5.86
N LEU A 209 -3.23 7.69 5.87
CA LEU A 209 -4.05 6.49 6.09
C LEU A 209 -3.89 5.49 4.95
N TYR A 210 -3.86 5.96 3.69
CA TYR A 210 -3.62 5.11 2.52
C TYR A 210 -2.27 4.36 2.60
N TYR A 211 -1.21 5.04 3.07
CA TYR A 211 0.10 4.42 3.28
C TYR A 211 0.23 3.64 4.60
N GLY A 212 -0.81 3.62 5.45
CA GLY A 212 -0.82 2.90 6.72
C GLY A 212 0.09 3.50 7.80
N ILE A 213 0.46 4.77 7.66
CA ILE A 213 1.31 5.50 8.62
C ILE A 213 0.48 5.94 9.84
N VAL A 214 -0.77 6.30 9.59
CA VAL A 214 -1.71 6.83 10.57
C VAL A 214 -2.98 5.97 10.59
N GLN A 215 -3.53 5.75 11.77
CA GLN A 215 -4.86 5.20 11.99
C GLN A 215 -5.77 6.28 12.60
N LEU A 216 -7.06 6.21 12.32
CA LEU A 216 -8.05 7.12 12.89
C LEU A 216 -8.74 6.46 14.07
N ILE A 217 -8.87 7.20 15.16
CA ILE A 217 -9.63 6.81 16.35
C ILE A 217 -10.73 7.87 16.56
N PRO A 218 -11.95 7.47 16.95
CA PRO A 218 -13.00 8.44 17.30
C PRO A 218 -12.59 9.29 18.52
N LEU A 219 -13.10 10.52 18.58
CA LEU A 219 -12.82 11.43 19.69
C LEU A 219 -13.23 10.83 21.05
N PHE A 220 -12.27 10.75 21.96
CA PHE A 220 -12.50 10.36 23.34
C PHE A 220 -12.79 11.60 24.21
N LEU A 221 -13.99 11.65 24.79
CA LEU A 221 -14.52 12.77 25.56
C LEU A 221 -14.60 12.40 27.04
N TYR A 222 -13.90 13.14 27.88
CA TYR A 222 -13.86 12.87 29.33
C TYR A 222 -15.22 12.98 30.04
N SER A 223 -16.17 13.70 29.44
CA SER A 223 -17.55 13.85 29.94
C SER A 223 -18.50 12.76 29.44
N ALA A 224 -18.11 11.98 28.44
CA ALA A 224 -18.93 10.93 27.90
C ALA A 224 -18.86 9.66 28.77
N VAL A 225 -19.81 8.76 28.53
CA VAL A 225 -19.88 7.45 29.15
C VAL A 225 -19.43 6.43 28.12
N TYR A 226 -18.46 5.59 28.49
CA TYR A 226 -17.96 4.51 27.63
C TYR A 226 -18.17 3.16 28.31
N THR A 227 -18.35 2.14 27.49
CA THR A 227 -18.48 0.75 27.92
C THR A 227 -17.42 -0.09 27.25
N THR A 228 -16.88 -1.06 27.98
CA THR A 228 -15.93 -2.01 27.40
C THR A 228 -16.59 -2.89 26.35
N THR A 229 -15.92 -3.05 25.21
CA THR A 229 -16.31 -4.01 24.19
C THR A 229 -15.92 -5.43 24.63
N PRO A 230 -16.59 -6.48 24.14
CA PRO A 230 -16.22 -7.87 24.44
C PRO A 230 -14.80 -8.24 23.99
N GLU A 231 -14.18 -7.43 23.13
CA GLU A 231 -12.79 -7.57 22.67
C GLU A 231 -11.76 -7.40 23.82
N ILE A 232 -12.16 -6.85 24.96
CA ILE A 232 -11.32 -6.82 26.17
C ILE A 232 -10.89 -8.23 26.63
N ARG A 233 -11.66 -9.27 26.28
CA ARG A 233 -11.26 -10.67 26.50
C ARG A 233 -10.01 -11.05 25.71
N SER A 234 -9.86 -10.51 24.50
CA SER A 234 -8.67 -10.71 23.67
C SER A 234 -7.44 -10.11 24.36
N LEU A 235 -7.59 -8.91 24.92
CA LEU A 235 -6.55 -8.26 25.72
C LEU A 235 -6.16 -9.07 26.96
N ALA A 236 -7.10 -9.74 27.62
CA ALA A 236 -6.78 -10.63 28.75
C ALA A 236 -6.04 -11.91 28.34
N SER A 237 -6.19 -12.36 27.08
CA SER A 237 -5.66 -13.64 26.60
C SER A 237 -4.30 -13.51 25.93
N ASP A 238 -4.03 -12.39 25.25
CA ASP A 238 -2.81 -12.17 24.47
C ASP A 238 -1.74 -11.39 25.25
N ILE A 239 -0.60 -12.04 25.52
CA ILE A 239 0.53 -11.46 26.26
C ILE A 239 1.27 -10.37 25.45
N ALA A 240 1.30 -10.47 24.12
CA ALA A 240 1.98 -9.47 23.29
C ALA A 240 1.21 -8.14 23.33
N LEU A 241 -0.10 -8.20 23.14
CA LEU A 241 -0.98 -7.04 23.23
C LEU A 241 -0.96 -6.40 24.62
N GLN A 242 -0.86 -7.21 25.69
CA GLN A 242 -0.69 -6.70 27.05
C GLN A 242 0.58 -5.86 27.20
N LYS A 243 1.71 -6.35 26.65
CA LYS A 243 2.99 -5.62 26.72
C LYS A 243 2.94 -4.32 25.94
N GLU A 244 2.34 -4.32 24.76
CA GLU A 244 2.15 -3.10 23.94
C GLU A 244 1.22 -2.10 24.65
N CYS A 245 0.11 -2.57 25.20
CA CYS A 245 -0.81 -1.73 25.96
C CYS A 245 -0.11 -1.09 27.18
N ILE A 246 0.68 -1.85 27.94
CA ILE A 246 1.43 -1.31 29.07
C ILE A 246 2.48 -0.31 28.59
N ALA A 247 3.15 -0.58 27.48
CA ALA A 247 4.14 0.34 26.91
C ALA A 247 3.52 1.66 26.45
N TYR A 248 2.30 1.61 25.90
CA TYR A 248 1.56 2.79 25.45
C TYR A 248 0.99 3.61 26.62
N VAL A 249 0.40 2.94 27.61
CA VAL A 249 -0.25 3.57 28.78
C VAL A 249 0.78 4.06 29.81
N ALA A 250 2.01 3.53 29.78
CA ALA A 250 3.06 3.92 30.71
C ALA A 250 3.48 5.38 30.51
N ARG A 251 3.30 6.18 31.54
CA ARG A 251 3.79 7.56 31.55
C ARG A 251 5.31 7.61 31.59
N GLN A 252 5.91 8.44 30.73
CA GLN A 252 7.36 8.67 30.70
C GLN A 252 7.85 9.23 32.05
N GLY A 253 8.77 8.51 32.71
CA GLY A 253 9.39 8.94 33.98
C GLY A 253 8.79 8.36 35.28
N ARG A 254 7.84 7.42 35.22
CA ARG A 254 7.31 6.68 36.38
C ARG A 254 7.48 5.15 36.22
N PRO A 255 7.41 4.36 37.31
CA PRO A 255 7.41 2.90 37.18
C PRO A 255 6.23 2.45 36.33
N ARG A 256 6.48 1.47 35.45
CA ARG A 256 5.46 0.95 34.52
C ARG A 256 4.25 0.43 35.29
N PRO A 257 3.02 0.74 34.85
CA PRO A 257 1.82 0.27 35.51
C PRO A 257 1.73 -1.26 35.43
N SER A 258 1.15 -1.87 36.47
CA SER A 258 0.85 -3.31 36.42
C SER A 258 -0.34 -3.57 35.48
N PHE A 259 -0.30 -4.68 34.73
CA PHE A 259 -1.41 -5.06 33.84
C PHE A 259 -2.75 -5.12 34.60
N ARG A 260 -2.72 -5.64 35.84
CA ARG A 260 -3.90 -5.75 36.70
C ARG A 260 -4.55 -4.38 36.94
N SER A 261 -3.76 -3.35 37.25
CA SER A 261 -4.27 -2.00 37.50
C SER A 261 -4.89 -1.38 36.25
N VAL A 262 -4.27 -1.57 35.09
CA VAL A 262 -4.79 -1.10 33.80
C VAL A 262 -6.09 -1.83 33.43
N PHE A 263 -6.11 -3.15 33.60
CA PHE A 263 -7.28 -3.97 33.31
C PHE A 263 -8.45 -3.68 34.26
N GLU A 264 -8.17 -3.47 35.55
CA GLU A 264 -9.17 -3.04 36.54
C GLU A 264 -9.78 -1.68 36.18
N MET A 265 -8.95 -0.74 35.72
CA MET A 265 -9.43 0.54 35.21
C MET A 265 -10.32 0.35 33.98
N TYR A 266 -9.94 -0.48 33.01
CA TYR A 266 -10.80 -0.77 31.86
C TYR A 266 -12.12 -1.45 32.26
N CYS A 267 -12.10 -2.41 33.19
CA CYS A 267 -13.32 -3.04 33.69
C CYS A 267 -14.23 -2.11 34.48
N SER A 268 -13.73 -0.96 34.97
CA SER A 268 -14.54 0.03 35.67
C SER A 268 -15.40 0.91 34.75
N PHE A 269 -15.17 0.86 33.43
CA PHE A 269 -16.01 1.55 32.45
C PHE A 269 -17.36 0.87 32.30
N HIS A 270 -18.40 1.52 32.82
CA HIS A 270 -19.77 1.05 32.84
C HIS A 270 -20.75 2.17 32.46
N LEU A 271 -22.00 1.82 32.14
CA LEU A 271 -23.05 2.73 31.65
C LEU A 271 -23.43 3.90 32.58
N SER A 272 -23.05 3.89 33.87
CA SER A 272 -23.53 4.89 34.84
C SER A 272 -22.51 5.95 35.28
N ASN A 273 -21.23 5.83 34.92
CA ASN A 273 -20.20 6.80 35.34
C ASN A 273 -19.53 7.39 34.10
N SER A 274 -19.27 8.69 34.13
CA SER A 274 -18.43 9.33 33.13
C SER A 274 -16.97 8.95 33.33
N VAL A 275 -16.14 9.13 32.29
CA VAL A 275 -14.69 8.92 32.40
C VAL A 275 -14.10 9.77 33.52
N ARG A 276 -14.59 11.00 33.70
CA ARG A 276 -14.20 11.89 34.78
C ARG A 276 -14.39 11.27 36.16
N ASP A 277 -15.56 10.68 36.39
CA ASP A 277 -15.88 10.07 37.68
C ASP A 277 -15.00 8.84 37.93
N ILE A 278 -14.73 8.06 36.89
CA ILE A 278 -13.85 6.89 36.95
C ILE A 278 -12.40 7.30 37.25
N CYS A 279 -11.85 8.26 36.53
CA CYS A 279 -10.48 8.73 36.76
C CYS A 279 -10.31 9.36 38.15
N SER A 280 -11.33 10.07 38.66
CA SER A 280 -11.30 10.61 40.02
C SER A 280 -11.25 9.53 41.11
N ARG A 281 -11.86 8.36 40.87
CA ARG A 281 -11.89 7.23 41.80
C ARG A 281 -10.62 6.39 41.75
N THR A 282 -10.09 6.16 40.55
CA THR A 282 -8.97 5.23 40.33
C THR A 282 -7.62 5.94 40.44
N ASN A 283 -7.59 7.27 40.37
CA ASN A 283 -6.38 8.12 40.41
C ASN A 283 -5.24 7.55 39.53
N PRO A 284 -5.43 7.54 38.20
CA PRO A 284 -4.52 6.87 37.27
C PRO A 284 -3.10 7.46 37.30
N HIS A 285 -2.93 8.74 37.64
CA HIS A 285 -1.63 9.33 37.93
C HIS A 285 -0.85 8.59 39.03
N GLY A 286 -1.51 8.14 40.09
CA GLY A 286 -0.90 7.34 41.16
C GLY A 286 -0.43 5.96 40.71
N LEU A 287 -1.07 5.42 39.66
CA LEU A 287 -0.80 4.09 39.10
C LEU A 287 0.25 4.11 37.97
N GLY A 288 0.77 5.29 37.60
CA GLY A 288 1.72 5.44 36.50
C GLY A 288 1.07 5.36 35.10
N ILE A 289 -0.25 5.45 35.04
CA ILE A 289 -1.06 5.48 33.81
C ILE A 289 -1.13 6.94 33.34
N ASP A 290 -0.86 7.17 32.06
CA ASP A 290 -1.14 8.47 31.44
C ASP A 290 -2.65 8.66 31.26
N GLU A 291 -3.14 9.84 31.66
CA GLU A 291 -4.55 10.24 31.49
C GLU A 291 -4.80 10.88 30.12
N ARG A 292 -3.70 11.19 29.43
CA ARG A 292 -3.70 11.57 28.03
C ARG A 292 -3.63 10.27 27.26
#